data_AF-A0A924E9H4-F1
#
_entry.id   AF-A0A924E9H4-F1
#
_cell.length_a   1.000
_cell.length_b   1.000
_cell.length_c   1.000
_cell.angle_alpha   90.00
_cell.angle_beta   90.00
_cell.angle_gamma   90.00
#
_symmetry.space_group_name_H-M   'P 1'
#
loop_
_entity.id
_entity.type
_entity.pdbx_description
1 polymer ?
#
loop_
_entity_poly.entity_id
_entity_poly.type
_entity_poly.pdbx_seq_one_letter_code
_entity_poly.pdbx_strand_id
1 'polypeptide(L)'
;MRPTVEEQLLGTCRILDAVVSPCVTDPYARTLLEGLIGNLRMLTSALPAVPGFLRSDNRATAELLGKLRADVAPELAASIALALAQPEPDTADMRALDQRNVELRGLFTQALCDSGLSAAMRAAALAHMSARAAAAPMRYVSTTTRPTTAPAKAS
;
A
#
# COMPACT_ATOMS: atom_id res chain seq x y z
N MET A 1 8.59 -30.64 -7.15
CA MET A 1 7.77 -29.47 -6.76
C MET A 1 8.35 -28.23 -7.42
N ARG A 2 7.51 -27.30 -7.88
CA ARG A 2 7.96 -25.96 -8.29
C ARG A 2 8.05 -25.07 -7.04
N PRO A 3 9.14 -24.32 -6.84
CA PRO A 3 9.29 -23.46 -5.68
C PRO A 3 8.26 -22.33 -5.70
N THR A 4 7.80 -21.92 -4.52
CA THR A 4 6.90 -20.77 -4.37
C THR A 4 7.66 -19.46 -4.59
N VAL A 5 6.93 -18.38 -4.85
CA VAL A 5 7.52 -17.03 -4.95
C VAL A 5 8.24 -16.66 -3.66
N GLU A 6 7.67 -17.00 -2.49
CA GLU A 6 8.28 -16.79 -1.19
C GLU A 6 9.63 -17.51 -1.07
N GLU A 7 9.68 -18.79 -1.42
CA GLU A 7 10.91 -19.58 -1.40
C GLU A 7 11.99 -19.01 -2.33
N GLN A 8 11.59 -18.53 -3.51
CA GLN A 8 12.50 -17.89 -4.46
C GLN A 8 13.05 -16.56 -3.94
N LEU A 9 12.21 -15.73 -3.32
CA LEU A 9 12.63 -14.44 -2.73
C LEU A 9 13.57 -14.66 -1.54
N LEU A 10 13.26 -15.61 -0.66
CA LEU A 10 14.14 -15.99 0.46
C LEU A 10 15.48 -16.55 -0.04
N GLY A 11 15.45 -17.39 -1.08
CA GLY A 11 16.65 -17.88 -1.76
C GLY A 11 17.52 -16.74 -2.30
N THR A 12 16.90 -15.78 -2.97
CA THR A 12 17.58 -14.59 -3.52
C THR A 12 18.21 -13.76 -2.39
N CYS A 13 17.49 -13.53 -1.30
CA CYS A 13 18.03 -12.81 -0.14
C CYS A 13 19.27 -13.50 0.44
N ARG A 14 19.27 -14.84 0.53
CA ARG A 14 20.43 -15.61 1.01
C ARG A 14 21.64 -15.45 0.10
N ILE A 15 21.44 -15.44 -1.23
CA ILE A 15 22.54 -15.23 -2.19
C ILE A 15 23.10 -13.81 -2.06
N LEU A 16 22.23 -12.80 -2.00
CA LEU A 16 22.65 -11.41 -1.85
C LEU A 16 23.45 -11.19 -0.56
N ASP A 17 23.01 -11.80 0.53
CA ASP A 17 23.63 -11.65 1.86
C ASP A 17 24.95 -12.44 1.98
N ALA A 18 24.94 -13.73 1.62
CA ALA A 18 26.09 -14.62 1.86
C ALA A 18 27.16 -14.58 0.76
N VAL A 19 26.78 -14.25 -0.48
CA VAL A 19 27.68 -14.31 -1.65
C VAL A 19 28.03 -12.92 -2.15
N VAL A 20 27.03 -12.04 -2.31
CA VAL A 20 27.26 -10.72 -2.92
C VAL A 20 27.79 -9.71 -1.92
N SER A 21 27.23 -9.64 -0.71
CA SER A 21 27.62 -8.66 0.32
C SER A 21 29.14 -8.67 0.64
N PRO A 22 29.81 -9.83 0.78
CA PRO A 22 31.26 -9.88 1.01
C PRO A 22 32.10 -9.29 -0.14
N CYS A 23 31.58 -9.30 -1.37
CA CYS A 23 32.27 -8.79 -2.55
C CYS A 23 32.08 -7.28 -2.76
N VAL A 24 31.13 -6.64 -2.06
CA VAL A 24 30.87 -5.20 -2.17
C VAL A 24 31.81 -4.45 -1.23
N THR A 25 32.86 -3.84 -1.77
CA THR A 25 33.89 -3.12 -0.99
C THR A 25 33.54 -1.65 -0.74
N ASP A 26 32.76 -1.03 -1.63
CA ASP A 26 32.28 0.34 -1.47
C ASP A 26 31.25 0.41 -0.30
N PRO A 27 31.49 1.24 0.73
CA PRO A 27 30.59 1.33 1.89
C PRO A 27 29.17 1.81 1.56
N TYR A 28 29.03 2.75 0.62
CA TYR A 28 27.73 3.27 0.20
C TYR A 28 26.94 2.21 -0.57
N ALA A 29 27.58 1.50 -1.48
CA ALA A 29 26.97 0.39 -2.20
C ALA A 29 26.54 -0.74 -1.25
N ARG A 30 27.31 -0.99 -0.19
CA ARG A 30 26.95 -1.97 0.85
C ARG A 30 25.68 -1.56 1.60
N THR A 31 25.56 -0.30 2.01
CA THR A 31 24.33 0.21 2.64
C THR A 31 23.11 0.08 1.72
N LEU A 32 23.26 0.37 0.42
CA LEU A 32 22.17 0.18 -0.54
C LEU A 32 21.77 -1.29 -0.67
N LEU A 33 22.74 -2.21 -0.69
CA LEU A 33 22.50 -3.66 -0.75
C LEU A 33 21.77 -4.16 0.51
N GLU A 34 22.19 -3.72 1.70
CA GLU A 34 21.52 -4.04 2.96
C GLU A 34 20.07 -3.55 2.96
N GLY A 35 19.83 -2.31 2.49
CA GLY A 35 18.49 -1.76 2.31
C GLY A 35 17.63 -2.56 1.33
N LEU A 36 18.21 -3.00 0.21
CA LEU A 36 17.53 -3.85 -0.77
C LEU A 36 17.15 -5.21 -0.16
N ILE A 37 18.08 -5.88 0.53
CA ILE A 37 17.81 -7.16 1.21
C ILE A 37 16.70 -6.99 2.25
N GLY A 38 16.76 -5.91 3.05
CA GLY A 38 15.72 -5.56 4.01
C GLY A 38 14.35 -5.40 3.35
N ASN A 39 14.28 -4.66 2.24
CA ASN A 39 13.05 -4.47 1.48
C ASN A 39 12.50 -5.78 0.91
N LEU A 40 13.36 -6.64 0.35
CA LEU A 40 12.95 -7.95 -0.17
C LEU A 40 12.39 -8.85 0.93
N ARG A 41 13.04 -8.88 2.11
CA ARG A 41 12.53 -9.63 3.28
C ARG A 41 11.18 -9.09 3.75
N MET A 42 11.03 -7.76 3.83
CA MET A 42 9.75 -7.13 4.17
C MET A 42 8.65 -7.51 3.18
N LEU A 43 8.89 -7.36 1.87
CA LEU A 43 7.94 -7.73 0.83
C LEU A 43 7.56 -9.21 0.93
N THR A 44 8.54 -10.09 1.11
CA THR A 44 8.31 -11.52 1.29
C THR A 44 7.34 -11.80 2.44
N SER A 45 7.53 -11.13 3.58
CA SER A 45 6.66 -11.29 4.75
C SER A 45 5.27 -10.67 4.60
N ALA A 46 5.14 -9.58 3.84
CA ALA A 46 3.90 -8.81 3.71
C ALA A 46 3.00 -9.30 2.57
N LEU A 47 3.59 -9.82 1.48
CA LEU A 47 2.88 -10.24 0.26
C LEU A 47 1.69 -11.20 0.54
N PRO A 48 1.79 -12.21 1.41
CA PRO A 48 0.68 -13.12 1.69
C PRO A 48 -0.57 -12.44 2.25
N ALA A 49 -0.42 -11.28 2.91
CA ALA A 49 -1.54 -10.53 3.49
C ALA A 49 -2.24 -9.58 2.48
N VAL A 50 -1.59 -9.28 1.35
CA VAL A 50 -2.12 -8.33 0.34
C VAL A 50 -3.48 -8.73 -0.23
N PRO A 51 -3.74 -9.99 -0.65
CA PRO A 51 -5.07 -10.38 -1.14
C PRO A 51 -6.18 -10.11 -0.12
N GLY A 52 -5.92 -10.46 1.15
CA GLY A 52 -6.88 -10.26 2.24
C GLY A 52 -7.16 -8.77 2.49
N PHE A 53 -6.11 -7.95 2.48
CA PHE A 53 -6.22 -6.50 2.58
C PHE A 53 -7.00 -5.89 1.42
N LEU A 54 -6.70 -6.25 0.16
CA LEU A 54 -7.40 -5.68 -0.99
C LEU A 54 -8.89 -6.00 -0.96
N ARG A 55 -9.27 -7.22 -0.57
CA ARG A 55 -10.69 -7.59 -0.42
C ARG A 55 -11.40 -6.74 0.63
N SER A 56 -10.81 -6.61 1.82
CA SER A 56 -11.42 -5.83 2.90
C SER A 56 -11.48 -4.34 2.58
N ASP A 57 -10.41 -3.78 1.99
CA ASP A 57 -10.32 -2.37 1.60
C ASP A 57 -11.28 -2.02 0.46
N ASN A 58 -11.42 -2.88 -0.54
CA ASN A 58 -12.39 -2.71 -1.62
C ASN A 58 -13.82 -2.66 -1.07
N ARG A 59 -14.19 -3.61 -0.21
CA ARG A 59 -15.51 -3.64 0.42
C ARG A 59 -15.77 -2.40 1.26
N ALA A 60 -14.84 -2.03 2.15
CA ALA A 60 -14.99 -0.86 3.01
C ALA A 60 -15.08 0.44 2.21
N THR A 61 -14.27 0.59 1.16
CA THR A 61 -14.30 1.77 0.28
C THR A 61 -15.61 1.82 -0.51
N ALA A 62 -16.09 0.69 -1.04
CA ALA A 62 -17.37 0.62 -1.74
C ALA A 62 -18.56 0.98 -0.84
N GLU A 63 -18.60 0.47 0.39
CA GLU A 63 -19.61 0.81 1.39
C GLU A 63 -19.61 2.31 1.72
N LEU A 64 -18.42 2.91 1.88
CA LEU A 64 -18.30 4.34 2.14
C LEU A 64 -18.74 5.18 0.94
N LEU A 65 -18.33 4.82 -0.28
CA LEU A 65 -18.76 5.48 -1.51
C LEU A 65 -20.28 5.43 -1.68
N GLY A 66 -20.92 4.31 -1.32
CA GLY A 66 -22.37 4.19 -1.33
C GLY A 66 -23.07 5.23 -0.44
N LYS A 67 -22.47 5.57 0.71
CA LYS A 67 -22.96 6.61 1.63
C LYS A 67 -22.68 8.01 1.09
N LEU A 68 -21.48 8.24 0.55
CA LEU A 68 -21.05 9.52 0.01
C LEU A 68 -21.86 9.95 -1.21
N ARG A 69 -22.45 9.00 -1.95
CA ARG A 69 -23.19 9.26 -3.20
C ARG A 69 -24.29 10.32 -3.08
N ALA A 70 -24.91 10.49 -1.91
CA ALA A 70 -25.96 11.49 -1.70
C ALA A 70 -25.42 12.92 -1.54
N ASP A 71 -24.14 13.08 -1.20
CA ASP A 71 -23.52 14.35 -0.80
C ASP A 71 -22.57 14.91 -1.88
N VAL A 72 -22.38 14.20 -3.00
CA VAL A 72 -21.47 14.59 -4.09
C VAL A 72 -22.22 15.04 -5.34
N ALA A 73 -21.53 15.73 -6.24
CA ALA A 73 -22.06 16.15 -7.53
C ALA A 73 -22.73 14.99 -8.32
N PRO A 74 -23.83 15.23 -9.05
CA PRO A 74 -24.59 14.18 -9.74
C PRO A 74 -23.76 13.30 -10.69
N GLU A 75 -22.80 13.89 -11.41
CA GLU A 75 -21.91 13.18 -12.34
C GLU A 75 -21.00 12.18 -11.61
N LEU A 76 -20.47 12.59 -10.44
CA LEU A 76 -19.68 11.72 -9.59
C LEU A 76 -20.55 10.66 -8.93
N ALA A 77 -21.76 11.02 -8.49
CA ALA A 77 -22.73 10.08 -7.94
C ALA A 77 -23.10 8.97 -8.94
N ALA A 78 -23.26 9.31 -10.22
CA ALA A 78 -23.50 8.35 -11.29
C ALA A 78 -22.29 7.44 -11.54
N SER A 79 -21.08 8.00 -11.54
CA SER A 79 -19.83 7.24 -11.68
C SER A 79 -19.63 6.25 -10.53
N ILE A 80 -19.93 6.67 -9.30
CA ILE A 80 -19.95 5.80 -8.12
C ILE A 80 -20.99 4.70 -8.29
N ALA A 81 -22.20 5.02 -8.71
CA ALA A 81 -23.26 4.01 -8.90
C ALA A 81 -22.86 2.95 -9.94
N LEU A 82 -22.25 3.37 -11.06
CA LEU A 82 -21.77 2.47 -12.10
C LEU A 82 -20.65 1.56 -11.57
N ALA A 83 -19.69 2.11 -10.84
CA ALA A 83 -18.64 1.31 -10.22
C ALA A 83 -19.22 0.31 -9.23
N LEU A 84 -20.14 0.71 -8.35
CA LEU A 84 -20.77 -0.18 -7.35
C LEU A 84 -21.65 -1.27 -7.97
N ALA A 85 -22.16 -1.08 -9.19
CA ALA A 85 -22.94 -2.08 -9.90
C ALA A 85 -22.07 -3.19 -10.54
N GLN A 86 -20.75 -2.98 -10.65
CA GLN A 86 -19.86 -4.02 -11.16
C GLN A 86 -19.77 -5.20 -10.18
N PRO A 87 -19.68 -6.45 -10.69
CA PRO A 87 -19.53 -7.62 -9.84
C PRO A 87 -18.23 -7.56 -9.02
N GLU A 88 -18.24 -8.19 -7.85
CA GLU A 88 -17.01 -8.35 -7.07
C GLU A 88 -16.00 -9.20 -7.86
N PRO A 89 -14.72 -8.81 -7.88
CA PRO A 89 -13.68 -9.59 -8.54
C PRO A 89 -13.46 -10.94 -7.85
N ASP A 90 -12.96 -11.92 -8.60
CA ASP A 90 -12.54 -13.20 -8.04
C ASP A 90 -11.49 -12.98 -6.95
N THR A 91 -11.71 -13.60 -5.79
CA THR A 91 -10.83 -13.54 -4.62
C THR A 91 -9.43 -14.13 -4.86
N ALA A 92 -9.27 -14.96 -5.90
CA ALA A 92 -8.00 -15.53 -6.33
C ALA A 92 -7.28 -14.69 -7.39
N ASP A 93 -7.99 -13.77 -8.08
CA ASP A 93 -7.40 -12.88 -9.08
C ASP A 93 -6.87 -11.59 -8.44
N MET A 94 -5.58 -11.63 -8.09
CA MET A 94 -4.88 -10.49 -7.51
C MET A 94 -4.90 -9.24 -8.37
N ARG A 95 -4.87 -9.40 -9.70
CA ARG A 95 -4.86 -8.25 -10.60
C ARG A 95 -6.23 -7.59 -10.66
N ALA A 96 -7.30 -8.37 -10.69
CA ALA A 96 -8.65 -7.85 -10.64
C ALA A 96 -8.94 -7.15 -9.29
N LEU A 97 -8.46 -7.71 -8.18
CA LEU A 97 -8.57 -7.08 -6.85
C LEU A 97 -7.86 -5.72 -6.79
N ASP A 98 -6.64 -5.63 -7.33
CA ASP A 98 -5.86 -4.40 -7.35
C ASP A 98 -6.48 -3.34 -8.27
N GLN A 99 -6.91 -3.74 -9.48
CA GLN A 99 -7.58 -2.84 -10.42
C GLN A 99 -8.86 -2.25 -9.81
N ARG A 100 -9.65 -3.09 -9.13
CA ARG A 100 -10.82 -2.64 -8.39
C ARG A 100 -10.47 -1.66 -7.27
N ASN A 101 -9.36 -1.90 -6.56
CA ASN A 101 -8.89 -0.99 -5.51
C ASN A 101 -8.51 0.38 -6.07
N VAL A 102 -7.77 0.40 -7.18
CA VAL A 102 -7.37 1.64 -7.85
C VAL A 102 -8.59 2.44 -8.30
N GLU A 103 -9.57 1.79 -8.93
CA GLU A 103 -10.82 2.42 -9.38
C GLU A 103 -11.59 3.06 -8.21
N LEU A 104 -11.88 2.28 -7.17
CA LEU A 104 -12.64 2.75 -6.01
C LEU A 104 -11.91 3.89 -5.28
N ARG A 105 -10.58 3.82 -5.19
CA ARG A 105 -9.78 4.90 -4.59
C ARG A 105 -9.76 6.16 -5.44
N GLY A 106 -9.77 6.03 -6.75
CA GLY A 106 -9.90 7.16 -7.67
C GLY A 106 -11.20 7.92 -7.42
N LEU A 107 -12.33 7.20 -7.37
CA LEU A 107 -13.64 7.77 -7.05
C LEU A 107 -13.70 8.36 -5.64
N PHE A 108 -13.13 7.67 -4.65
CA PHE A 108 -13.06 8.16 -3.29
C PHE A 108 -12.28 9.48 -3.21
N THR A 109 -11.14 9.57 -3.88
CA THR A 109 -10.33 10.79 -3.93
C THR A 109 -11.11 11.95 -4.55
N GLN A 110 -11.84 11.70 -5.64
CA GLN A 110 -12.70 12.71 -6.25
C GLN A 110 -13.81 13.17 -5.28
N ALA A 111 -14.44 12.25 -4.56
CA ALA A 111 -15.47 12.56 -3.58
C ALA A 111 -14.97 13.42 -2.41
N LEU A 112 -13.70 13.25 -2.00
CA LEU A 112 -13.09 14.10 -0.97
C LEU A 112 -12.84 15.54 -1.44
N CYS A 113 -12.66 15.73 -2.73
CA CYS A 113 -12.46 17.06 -3.32
C CYS A 113 -13.77 17.80 -3.58
N ASP A 114 -14.93 17.15 -3.39
CA ASP A 114 -16.23 17.78 -3.56
C ASP A 114 -16.53 18.77 -2.42
N SER A 115 -16.80 20.02 -2.77
CA SER A 115 -17.11 21.09 -1.82
C SER A 115 -18.43 20.88 -1.07
N GLY A 116 -19.35 20.10 -1.64
CA GLY A 116 -20.67 19.78 -1.07
C GLY A 116 -20.65 18.77 0.07
N LEU A 117 -19.50 18.15 0.34
CA LEU A 117 -19.42 17.06 1.30
C LEU A 117 -19.74 17.51 2.73
N SER A 118 -20.67 16.82 3.39
CA SER A 118 -21.05 17.15 4.76
C SER A 118 -19.91 16.93 5.76
N ALA A 119 -19.94 17.64 6.90
CA ALA A 119 -18.92 17.48 7.94
C ALA A 119 -18.86 16.05 8.50
N ALA A 120 -20.02 15.40 8.63
CA ALA A 120 -20.10 14.01 9.07
C ALA A 120 -19.43 13.06 8.06
N MET A 121 -19.64 13.26 6.76
CA MET A 121 -19.00 12.46 5.72
C MET A 121 -17.49 12.71 5.63
N ARG A 122 -17.04 13.96 5.81
CA ARG A 122 -15.60 14.26 5.93
C ARG A 122 -14.96 13.52 7.11
N ALA A 123 -15.61 13.48 8.27
CA ALA A 123 -15.10 12.73 9.42
C ALA A 123 -15.04 11.21 9.15
N ALA A 124 -16.08 10.65 8.52
CA ALA A 124 -16.11 9.24 8.12
C ALA A 124 -14.98 8.89 7.13
N ALA A 125 -14.72 9.77 6.16
CA ALA A 125 -13.62 9.62 5.22
C ALA A 125 -12.24 9.61 5.89
N LEU A 126 -11.99 10.53 6.83
CA LEU A 126 -10.74 10.58 7.58
C LEU A 126 -10.53 9.32 8.44
N ALA A 127 -11.61 8.82 9.06
CA ALA A 127 -11.57 7.58 9.81
C ALA A 127 -11.23 6.38 8.92
N HIS A 128 -11.83 6.31 7.72
CA HIS A 128 -11.52 5.28 6.72
C HIS A 128 -10.06 5.33 6.28
N MET A 129 -9.55 6.50 5.94
CA MET A 129 -8.14 6.68 5.55
C MET A 129 -7.18 6.24 6.67
N SER A 130 -7.50 6.56 7.92
CA SER A 130 -6.70 6.18 9.09
C SER A 130 -6.72 4.66 9.31
N ALA A 131 -7.90 4.04 9.25
CA ALA A 131 -8.06 2.59 9.39
C ALA A 131 -7.30 1.83 8.29
N ARG A 132 -7.41 2.30 7.05
CA ARG A 132 -6.69 1.76 5.90
C ARG A 132 -5.18 1.84 6.07
N ALA A 133 -4.66 3.00 6.48
CA ALA A 133 -3.23 3.19 6.73
C ALA A 133 -2.72 2.25 7.84
N ALA A 134 -3.52 2.01 8.88
CA ALA A 134 -3.16 1.10 9.96
C ALA A 134 -3.13 -0.37 9.52
N ALA A 135 -4.04 -0.76 8.62
CA ALA A 135 -4.19 -2.14 8.15
C ALA A 135 -3.30 -2.50 6.94
N ALA A 136 -2.67 -1.52 6.29
CA ALA A 136 -1.83 -1.74 5.13
C ALA A 136 -0.67 -2.73 5.44
N PRO A 137 -0.55 -3.85 4.69
CA PRO A 137 0.46 -4.88 4.95
C PRO A 137 1.89 -4.39 4.77
N MET A 138 2.10 -3.50 3.81
CA MET A 138 3.39 -2.89 3.51
C MET A 138 3.44 -1.51 4.14
N ARG A 139 4.06 -1.42 5.32
CA ARG A 139 4.39 -0.13 5.92
C ARG A 139 5.73 0.33 5.34
N TYR A 140 5.72 1.46 4.64
CA TYR A 140 6.97 2.14 4.31
C TYR A 140 7.66 2.52 5.63
N VAL A 141 8.76 1.84 5.92
CA VAL A 141 9.69 2.28 6.96
C VAL A 141 10.73 3.12 6.24
N SER A 142 10.80 4.42 6.54
CA SER A 142 11.86 5.28 6.02
C SER A 142 13.21 4.65 6.37
N THR A 143 13.92 4.12 5.37
CA THR A 143 15.29 3.61 5.53
C THR A 143 16.33 4.72 5.51
N THR A 144 15.90 5.98 5.39
CA THR A 144 16.78 7.14 5.52
C THR A 144 17.26 7.24 6.97
N THR A 145 18.42 6.65 7.26
CA THR A 145 19.26 7.09 8.38
C THR A 145 19.50 8.59 8.19
N ARG A 146 18.82 9.42 8.99
CA ARG A 146 19.15 10.84 9.09
C ARG A 146 20.62 10.92 9.49
N PRO A 147 21.50 11.61 8.73
CA PRO A 147 22.88 11.78 9.15
C PRO A 147 22.88 12.48 10.50
N THR A 148 23.34 11.79 11.53
CA THR A 148 23.56 12.40 12.84
C THR A 148 24.72 13.37 12.68
N THR A 149 24.44 14.66 12.59
CA THR A 149 25.47 15.70 12.68
C THR A 149 26.08 15.62 14.07
N ALA A 150 27.31 15.10 14.18
CA ALA A 150 28.08 15.11 15.41
C ALA A 150 28.34 16.57 15.84
N PRO A 151 28.25 16.90 17.15
CA PRO A 151 28.52 18.25 17.61
C PRO A 151 30.00 18.60 17.41
N ALA A 152 30.25 19.77 16.81
CA ALA A 152 31.58 20.34 16.68
C ALA A 152 32.20 20.52 18.06
N LYS A 153 33.40 19.96 18.27
CA LYS A 153 34.21 20.25 19.45
C LYS A 153 34.58 21.73 19.43
N ALA A 154 34.12 22.49 20.41
CA ALA A 154 34.60 23.84 20.69
C ALA A 154 36.10 23.76 21.04
N SER A 155 36.89 24.61 20.38
CA SER A 155 38.31 24.85 20.69
C SER A 155 38.45 25.88 21.80
#